data_AF-A0A7Y5FZE9-F1
#
_entry.id   AF-A0A7Y5FZE9-F1
#
_cell.length_a   1.000
_cell.length_b   1.000
_cell.length_c   1.000
_cell.angle_alpha   90.00
_cell.angle_beta   90.00
_cell.angle_gamma   90.00
#
_symmetry.space_group_name_H-M   'P 1'
#
loop_
_entity.id
_entity.type
_entity.pdbx_description
1 polymer ?
#
loop_
_entity_poly.entity_id
_entity_poly.type
_entity_poly.pdbx_seq_one_letter_code
_entity_poly.pdbx_strand_id
1 'polypeptide(L)' 'NAITVLGIELLCACQALDLRLPLAPGPATKAVHDLVREHAPTLMEDRVLAEDIAAAAHLISSGEVARRAEGVVGEL' A
#
# COMPACT_ATOMS: atom_id res chain seq x y z
N ASN A 1 17.41 4.20 0.85
CA ASN A 1 17.44 3.02 -0.05
C ASN A 1 16.37 2.00 0.30
N ALA A 2 16.41 1.35 1.47
CA ALA A 2 15.43 0.31 1.84
C ALA A 2 13.95 0.77 1.80
N ILE A 3 13.65 1.98 2.29
CA ILE A 3 12.28 2.53 2.29
C ILE A 3 11.68 2.60 0.88
N THR A 4 12.46 3.03 -0.12
CA THR A 4 11.98 3.10 -1.51
C THR A 4 11.69 1.72 -2.07
N VAL A 5 12.53 0.73 -1.77
CA VAL A 5 12.31 -0.66 -2.19
C VAL A 5 11.02 -1.20 -1.57
N LEU A 6 10.81 -0.99 -0.27
CA LEU A 6 9.58 -1.40 0.41
C LEU A 6 8.35 -0.66 -0.12
N GLY A 7 8.49 0.62 -0.52
CA GLY A 7 7.41 1.38 -1.15
C GLY A 7 6.97 0.77 -2.48
N ILE A 8 7.93 0.36 -3.32
CA ILE A 8 7.66 -0.35 -4.57
C ILE A 8 6.99 -1.70 -4.30
N GLU A 9 7.50 -2.46 -3.33
CA GLU A 9 6.91 -3.75 -2.92
C GLU A 9 5.45 -3.58 -2.48
N LEU A 10 5.16 -2.57 -1.66
CA LEU A 10 3.82 -2.26 -1.18
C LEU A 10 2.85 -1.93 -2.34
N LEU A 11 3.29 -1.12 -3.30
CA LEU A 11 2.50 -0.80 -4.50
C LEU A 11 2.20 -2.06 -5.33
N CYS A 12 3.21 -2.90 -5.56
CA CYS A 12 3.07 -4.16 -6.27
C CYS A 12 2.11 -5.12 -5.55
N ALA A 13 2.21 -5.24 -4.23
CA ALA A 13 1.34 -6.08 -3.42
C ALA A 13 -0.12 -5.61 -3.49
N CYS A 14 -0.36 -4.29 -3.41
CA CYS A 14 -1.71 -3.73 -3.54
C CYS A 14 -2.28 -3.97 -4.94
N GLN A 15 -1.47 -3.78 -6.00
CA GLN A 15 -1.89 -4.06 -7.37
C GLN A 15 -2.21 -5.55 -7.56
N ALA A 16 -1.42 -6.44 -6.96
CA ALA A 16 -1.68 -7.87 -7.01
C ALA A 16 -3.01 -8.26 -6.32
N LEU A 17 -3.43 -7.55 -5.28
CA LEU A 17 -4.74 -7.75 -4.65
C LEU A 17 -5.87 -7.26 -5.56
N ASP A 18 -5.74 -6.09 -6.17
CA ASP A 18 -6.72 -5.57 -7.14
C ASP A 18 -6.98 -6.55 -8.30
N LEU A 19 -5.90 -7.13 -8.85
CA LEU A 19 -5.97 -8.09 -9.95
C LEU A 19 -6.55 -9.46 -9.54
N ARG A 20 -6.76 -9.70 -8.25
CA ARG A 20 -7.29 -10.97 -7.71
C ARG A 20 -8.72 -10.85 -7.19
N LEU A 21 -9.39 -9.72 -7.41
CA LEU A 21 -10.80 -9.58 -7.06
C LEU A 21 -11.62 -10.76 -7.65
N PRO A 22 -12.57 -11.34 -6.89
CA PRO A 22 -13.11 -10.86 -5.61
C PRO A 22 -12.39 -11.38 -4.35
N LEU A 23 -11.14 -11.86 -4.44
CA LEU A 23 -10.39 -12.31 -3.27
C LEU A 23 -10.27 -11.19 -2.22
N ALA A 24 -10.74 -11.46 -1.00
CA ALA A 24 -10.67 -10.51 0.10
C ALA A 24 -9.40 -10.73 0.95
N PRO A 25 -8.57 -9.69 1.17
CA PRO A 25 -7.45 -9.77 2.11
C PRO A 25 -7.95 -9.74 3.57
N GLY A 26 -7.08 -10.15 4.50
CA GLY A 26 -7.35 -10.03 5.94
C GLY A 26 -7.50 -8.57 6.41
N PRO A 27 -8.04 -8.30 7.61
CA PRO A 27 -8.43 -6.96 8.04
C PRO A 27 -7.32 -5.90 7.98
N ALA A 28 -6.15 -6.19 8.57
CA ALA A 28 -5.01 -5.26 8.52
C ALA A 28 -4.51 -5.02 7.09
N THR A 29 -4.38 -6.08 6.30
CA THR A 29 -3.97 -5.99 4.89
C THR A 29 -4.97 -5.16 4.07
N LYS A 30 -6.27 -5.33 4.31
CA LYS A 30 -7.31 -4.50 3.69
C LYS A 30 -7.16 -3.03 4.06
N ALA A 31 -6.94 -2.72 5.33
CA ALA A 31 -6.81 -1.35 5.80
C ALA A 31 -5.58 -0.64 5.19
N VAL A 32 -4.45 -1.35 5.09
CA VAL A 32 -3.23 -0.84 4.44
C VAL A 32 -3.44 -0.71 2.93
N HIS A 33 -4.08 -1.68 2.28
CA HIS A 33 -4.44 -1.60 0.87
C HIS A 33 -5.26 -0.35 0.57
N ASP A 34 -6.32 -0.13 1.35
CA ASP A 34 -7.22 1.02 1.17
C ASP A 34 -6.45 2.34 1.38
N LEU A 35 -5.59 2.43 2.40
CA LEU A 35 -4.68 3.58 2.62
C LEU A 35 -3.78 3.85 1.40
N VAL A 36 -3.19 2.81 0.81
CA VAL A 36 -2.35 2.96 -0.38
C VAL A 36 -3.17 3.48 -1.55
N ARG A 37 -4.40 3.00 -1.73
CA ARG A 37 -5.29 3.46 -2.81
C ARG A 37 -5.80 4.89 -2.64
N GLU A 38 -5.81 5.42 -1.43
CA GLU A 38 -6.03 6.85 -1.18
C GLU A 38 -4.90 7.73 -1.79
N HIS A 39 -3.68 7.20 -1.95
CA HIS A 39 -2.50 7.97 -2.37
C HIS A 39 -1.91 7.56 -3.73
N ALA A 40 -2.14 6.31 -4.13
CA ALA A 40 -1.65 5.70 -5.36
C ALA A 40 -2.79 4.85 -5.95
N PRO A 41 -3.57 5.38 -6.91
CA PRO A 41 -4.67 4.65 -7.53
C PRO A 41 -4.22 3.35 -8.19
N THR A 42 -5.12 2.39 -8.37
CA THR A 42 -4.84 1.16 -9.14
C THR A 42 -4.25 1.52 -10.50
N LEU A 43 -3.21 0.78 -10.91
CA LEU A 43 -2.58 0.96 -12.21
C LEU A 43 -3.42 0.26 -13.27
N MET A 44 -4.14 1.04 -14.07
CA MET A 44 -4.99 0.53 -15.16
C MET A 44 -4.29 0.58 -16.52
N GLU A 45 -3.56 1.66 -16.75
CA GLU A 45 -2.74 1.90 -17.93
C GLU A 45 -1.38 2.42 -17.46
N ASP A 46 -0.37 2.32 -18.32
CA ASP A 46 0.97 2.79 -18.02
C ASP A 46 0.97 4.30 -17.72
N ARG A 47 1.66 4.67 -16.63
CA ARG A 47 1.89 6.05 -16.22
C ARG A 47 3.23 6.22 -15.55
N VAL A 48 3.63 7.46 -15.31
CA VAL A 48 4.83 7.77 -14.51
C VAL A 48 4.57 7.42 -13.04
N LEU A 49 5.34 6.48 -12.50
CA LEU A 49 5.18 5.98 -11.12
C LEU A 49 6.01 6.73 -10.07
N ALA A 50 6.77 7.76 -10.45
CA ALA A 50 7.65 8.46 -9.52
C ALA A 50 6.89 9.04 -8.31
N GLU A 51 5.70 9.59 -8.55
CA GLU A 51 4.83 10.14 -7.49
C GLU A 51 4.20 9.03 -6.64
N ASP A 52 3.72 7.94 -7.26
CA ASP A 52 3.19 6.77 -6.56
C ASP A 52 4.24 6.17 -5.61
N ILE A 53 5.48 5.99 -6.11
CA ILE A 53 6.61 5.45 -5.34
C ILE A 53 7.00 6.40 -4.20
N ALA A 54 7.03 7.71 -4.44
CA ALA A 54 7.32 8.69 -3.40
C ALA A 54 6.26 8.69 -2.30
N ALA A 55 4.96 8.59 -2.67
CA ALA A 55 3.86 8.50 -1.73
C ALA A 55 3.95 7.22 -0.88
N ALA A 56 4.14 6.05 -1.52
CA ALA A 56 4.28 4.78 -0.80
C ALA A 56 5.49 4.76 0.14
N ALA A 57 6.63 5.30 -0.31
CA ALA A 57 7.82 5.46 0.52
C ALA A 57 7.56 6.37 1.74
N HIS A 58 6.78 7.43 1.57
CA HIS A 58 6.38 8.32 2.66
C HIS A 58 5.44 7.64 3.66
N LEU A 59 4.47 6.85 3.20
CA LEU A 59 3.58 6.07 4.07
C LEU A 59 4.37 5.09 4.97
N ILE A 60 5.43 4.50 4.42
CA ILE A 60 6.32 3.61 5.19
C ILE A 60 7.18 4.41 6.18
N SER A 61 7.87 5.46 5.73
CA SER A 61 8.79 6.21 6.59
C SER A 61 8.09 7.01 7.70
N SER A 62 6.84 7.43 7.46
CA SER A 62 6.01 8.08 8.46
C SER A 62 5.41 7.12 9.49
N GLY A 63 5.51 5.80 9.27
CA GLY A 63 4.88 4.77 10.11
C GLY A 63 3.37 4.66 9.93
N GLU A 64 2.78 5.33 8.93
CA GLU A 64 1.33 5.31 8.72
C GLU A 64 0.81 3.92 8.36
N VAL A 65 1.62 3.12 7.63
CA VAL A 65 1.30 1.72 7.33
C VAL A 65 1.08 0.90 8.61
N ALA A 66 1.99 1.02 9.59
CA ALA A 66 1.90 0.30 10.86
C ALA A 66 0.68 0.77 11.67
N ARG A 67 0.52 2.09 11.84
CA ARG A 67 -0.63 2.66 12.56
C ARG A 67 -1.96 2.26 11.96
N ARG A 68 -2.07 2.22 10.63
CA ARG A 68 -3.31 1.83 9.94
C ARG A 68 -3.61 0.35 10.15
N ALA A 69 -2.61 -0.52 10.16
CA ALA A 69 -2.77 -1.93 10.49
C ALA A 69 -3.19 -2.12 11.96
N GLU A 70 -2.44 -1.52 12.89
CA GLU A 70 -2.67 -1.61 14.34
C GLU A 70 -4.05 -1.07 14.74
N GLY A 71 -4.50 0.00 14.10
CA GLY A 71 -5.83 0.58 14.33
C GLY A 71 -6.99 -0.39 14.05
N VAL A 72 -6.74 -1.51 13.34
CA VAL A 72 -7.74 -2.54 13.03
C VAL A 72 -7.53 -3.82 13.83
N VAL A 73 -6.28 -4.24 14.07
CA VAL A 73 -5.98 -5.55 14.70
C VAL A 73 -5.39 -5.48 16.10
N GLY A 74 -5.13 -4.28 16.64
CA GLY A 74 -4.40 -4.07 17.89
C GLY A 74 -2.89 -3.88 17.69
N GLU A 75 -2.16 -3.68 18.77
CA GLU A 75 -0.70 -3.44 18.76
C GLU A 75 0.08 -4.61 18.12
N LEU A 76 1.09 -4.29 17.30
CA LEU A 76 1.92 -5.23 16.54
C LEU A 76 3.38 -5.24 17.02
#